data_AF-A0A6J8DLZ1-F1
#
_entry.id   AF-A0A6J8DLZ1-F1
#
_cell.length_a   1.000
_cell.length_b   1.000
_cell.length_c   1.000
_cell.angle_alpha   90.00
_cell.angle_beta   90.00
_cell.angle_gamma   90.00
#
_symmetry.space_group_name_H-M   'P 1'
#
loop_
_entity.id
_entity.type
_entity.pdbx_description
1 polymer ?
#
loop_
_entity_poly.entity_id
_entity_poly.type
_entity_poly.pdbx_seq_one_letter_code
_entity_poly.pdbx_strand_id
1 'polypeptide(L)'
;MREGRIYESEIGINNEKLDEEIPAPMNASLCIPIDISTAPLMFYNLQPVSYKLPHEALTDFITFLSKYPSKPVLVGHNIKRFDCHVLYHSLKANQMWNELSSHKCGFIDTMELFKKIMPGLPSYSQTILVSELLGKNYCAHNAVDDTRALFKLLTTKALNNLDSFVFHVSHPYDCIVQQDNLKSYNEAIASKAITRATVLKASKSNLKLSHLNLSVERMGLEGLKALLSEKTDRGNVRVTNCMKVIQKIFDFLTPES
;
A
#
# COMPACT_ATOMS: atom_id res chain seq x y z
N MET A 1 15.57 -59.70 -9.32
CA MET A 1 14.69 -60.60 -8.53
C MET A 1 13.50 -59.80 -8.06
N ARG A 2 12.30 -60.19 -8.54
CA ARG A 2 10.95 -60.18 -7.92
C ARG A 2 10.43 -58.87 -7.28
N GLU A 3 9.39 -58.26 -7.88
CA GLU A 3 7.93 -58.39 -7.54
C GLU A 3 7.56 -57.54 -6.29
N GLY A 4 6.45 -56.81 -6.20
CA GLY A 4 5.26 -56.70 -7.02
C GLY A 4 4.41 -55.50 -6.57
N ARG A 5 3.34 -55.23 -7.32
CA ARG A 5 2.28 -54.26 -6.98
C ARG A 5 1.31 -54.84 -5.96
N ILE A 6 0.47 -53.94 -5.43
CA ILE A 6 -0.99 -54.06 -5.20
C ILE A 6 -1.39 -54.16 -3.70
N TYR A 7 -2.37 -53.46 -3.08
CA TYR A 7 -3.63 -52.74 -3.45
C TYR A 7 -3.93 -51.51 -2.56
N GLU A 8 -4.92 -50.74 -3.00
CA GLU A 8 -5.65 -49.61 -2.38
C GLU A 8 -6.24 -49.88 -0.99
N SER A 9 -6.40 -48.82 -0.20
CA SER A 9 -7.52 -48.69 0.74
C SER A 9 -8.00 -47.24 0.77
N GLU A 10 -9.23 -47.05 0.30
CA GLU A 10 -10.02 -45.83 0.41
C GLU A 10 -10.22 -45.45 1.90
N ILE A 11 -9.90 -44.21 2.25
CA ILE A 11 -10.50 -43.56 3.42
C ILE A 11 -10.90 -42.16 2.96
N GLY A 12 -12.22 -41.95 2.89
CA GLY A 12 -12.84 -40.71 2.44
C GLY A 12 -12.38 -39.52 3.27
N ILE A 13 -11.91 -38.48 2.58
CA ILE A 13 -11.66 -37.17 3.18
C ILE A 13 -12.83 -36.28 2.77
N ASN A 14 -13.71 -36.04 3.73
CA ASN A 14 -14.72 -35.01 3.67
C ASN A 14 -14.07 -33.65 3.36
N ASN A 15 -14.63 -32.98 2.36
CA ASN A 15 -14.33 -31.59 2.06
C ASN A 15 -14.93 -30.68 3.14
N GLU A 16 -14.15 -30.35 4.16
CA GLU A 16 -14.34 -29.12 4.93
C GLU A 16 -13.05 -28.31 4.82
N LYS A 17 -13.06 -27.35 3.90
CA LYS A 17 -12.06 -26.28 3.83
C LYS A 17 -12.21 -25.44 5.09
N LEU A 18 -11.36 -25.68 6.08
CA LEU A 18 -10.99 -24.66 7.05
C LEU A 18 -10.19 -23.60 6.28
N ASP A 19 -10.71 -22.38 6.27
CA ASP A 19 -9.98 -21.19 5.86
C ASP A 19 -8.76 -21.05 6.78
N GLU A 20 -7.63 -21.63 6.39
CA GLU A 20 -6.34 -21.39 7.05
C GLU A 20 -5.97 -19.92 6.84
N GLU A 21 -6.16 -19.11 7.88
CA GLU A 21 -5.49 -17.83 8.05
C GLU A 21 -3.99 -18.06 7.86
N ILE A 22 -3.46 -17.52 6.76
CA ILE A 22 -2.02 -17.53 6.46
C ILE A 22 -1.31 -16.83 7.63
N PRO A 23 -0.46 -17.52 8.41
CA PRO A 23 0.23 -16.90 9.53
C PRO A 23 1.15 -15.78 9.05
N ALA A 24 1.24 -14.70 9.82
CA ALA A 24 2.21 -13.64 9.59
C ALA A 24 3.64 -14.24 9.48
N PRO A 25 4.49 -13.75 8.56
CA PRO A 25 5.84 -14.27 8.40
C PRO A 25 6.62 -14.23 9.73
N MET A 26 7.44 -15.26 9.95
CA MET A 26 8.10 -15.71 11.19
C MET A 26 8.96 -14.69 11.97
N ASN A 27 9.00 -13.43 11.52
CA ASN A 27 9.91 -12.39 12.01
C ASN A 27 9.21 -11.44 13.01
N ALA A 28 7.86 -11.45 13.04
CA ALA A 28 7.03 -10.83 14.05
C ALA A 28 5.69 -11.59 14.07
N SER A 29 5.62 -12.66 14.84
CA SER A 29 4.41 -13.47 14.97
C SER A 29 3.57 -12.95 16.13
N LEU A 30 2.38 -12.46 15.81
CA LEU A 30 1.31 -12.32 16.81
C LEU A 30 0.80 -13.73 17.11
N CYS A 31 0.96 -14.21 18.34
CA CYS A 31 0.24 -15.42 18.76
C CYS A 31 -1.21 -15.02 19.07
N ILE A 32 -2.14 -15.60 18.32
CA ILE A 32 -3.57 -15.55 18.63
C ILE A 32 -3.77 -16.29 19.97
N PRO A 33 -4.46 -15.70 20.96
CA PRO A 33 -4.60 -16.31 22.27
C PRO A 33 -5.34 -17.65 22.20
N ILE A 34 -4.82 -18.64 22.93
CA ILE A 34 -5.38 -20.00 23.07
C ILE A 34 -6.67 -19.97 23.93
N ASP A 35 -6.95 -18.86 24.62
CA ASP A 35 -8.15 -18.65 25.44
C ASP A 35 -8.56 -17.15 25.43
N ILE A 36 -9.87 -16.89 25.32
CA ILE A 36 -10.53 -15.57 25.31
C ILE A 36 -10.21 -14.77 26.59
N SER A 37 -9.73 -15.44 27.64
CA SER A 37 -9.34 -14.85 28.93
C SER A 37 -7.92 -14.24 28.97
N THR A 38 -7.06 -14.49 27.97
CA THR A 38 -5.66 -14.05 27.98
C THR A 38 -5.39 -12.92 27.00
N ALA A 39 -4.82 -11.82 27.49
CA ALA A 39 -4.39 -10.70 26.65
C ALA A 39 -3.36 -11.19 25.60
N PRO A 40 -3.38 -10.68 24.35
CA PRO A 40 -2.43 -11.12 23.33
C PRO A 40 -0.98 -10.90 23.79
N LEU A 41 -0.07 -11.79 23.41
CA LEU A 41 1.37 -11.62 23.62
C LEU A 41 2.05 -11.43 22.27
N MET A 42 2.97 -10.47 22.20
CA MET A 42 3.82 -10.24 21.02
C MET A 42 5.23 -10.75 21.31
N PHE A 43 5.82 -11.46 20.36
CA PHE A 43 7.18 -11.98 20.48
C PHE A 43 8.09 -11.42 19.39
N TYR A 44 9.35 -11.15 19.75
CA TYR A 44 10.42 -10.84 18.82
C TYR A 44 11.61 -11.75 19.14
N ASN A 45 12.09 -12.52 18.16
CA ASN A 45 13.12 -13.55 18.36
C ASN A 45 12.84 -14.47 19.55
N LEU A 46 11.58 -14.96 19.65
CA LEU A 46 11.09 -15.83 20.73
C LEU A 46 11.10 -15.21 22.13
N GLN A 47 11.34 -13.90 22.25
CA GLN A 47 11.27 -13.17 23.51
C GLN A 47 9.98 -12.33 23.56
N PRO A 48 9.23 -12.37 24.68
CA PRO A 48 8.05 -11.53 24.83
C PRO A 48 8.46 -10.06 24.82
N VAL A 49 7.71 -9.26 24.07
CA VAL A 49 7.92 -7.81 23.99
C VAL A 49 6.66 -7.06 24.38
N SER A 50 6.85 -5.90 25.01
CA SER A 50 5.76 -4.96 25.21
C SER A 50 5.29 -4.43 23.86
N TYR A 51 3.98 -4.34 23.69
CA TYR A 51 3.35 -3.84 22.48
C TYR A 51 2.19 -2.91 22.84
N LYS A 52 1.71 -2.18 21.84
CA LYS A 52 0.49 -1.38 21.90
C LYS A 52 -0.43 -1.84 20.80
N LEU A 53 -1.74 -1.67 20.99
CA LEU A 53 -2.68 -1.90 19.90
C LEU A 53 -2.43 -0.86 18.79
N PRO A 54 -2.68 -1.22 17.51
CA PRO A 54 -2.45 -0.29 16.40
C PRO A 54 -3.09 1.09 16.59
N HIS A 55 -4.34 1.13 17.10
CA HIS A 55 -5.04 2.39 17.40
C HIS A 55 -4.26 3.29 18.38
N GLU A 56 -3.76 2.71 19.48
CA GLU A 56 -3.03 3.42 20.53
C GLU A 56 -1.67 3.92 19.99
N ALA A 57 -0.95 3.06 19.28
CA ALA A 57 0.32 3.41 18.66
C ALA A 57 0.17 4.54 17.61
N LEU A 58 -0.91 4.50 16.81
CA LEU A 58 -1.20 5.56 15.84
C LEU A 58 -1.61 6.87 16.52
N THR A 59 -2.37 6.80 17.61
CA THR A 59 -2.72 7.99 18.42
C THR A 59 -1.48 8.66 18.99
N ASP A 60 -0.57 7.87 19.57
CA ASP A 60 0.70 8.37 20.08
C ASP A 60 1.55 8.99 18.96
N PHE A 61 1.57 8.35 17.80
CA PHE A 61 2.32 8.84 16.64
C PHE A 61 1.78 10.16 16.13
N ILE A 62 0.46 10.30 15.94
CA ILE A 62 -0.18 11.55 15.52
C ILE A 62 0.08 12.64 16.56
N THR A 63 -0.12 12.34 17.84
CA THR A 63 0.15 13.26 18.95
C THR A 63 1.61 13.73 18.96
N PHE A 64 2.54 12.82 18.69
CA PHE A 64 3.96 13.15 18.54
C PHE A 64 4.19 14.13 17.38
N LEU A 65 3.55 13.92 16.23
CA LEU A 65 3.64 14.85 15.09
C LEU A 65 3.05 16.22 15.40
N SER A 66 1.95 16.29 16.16
CA SER A 66 1.32 17.56 16.56
C SER A 66 2.22 18.44 17.42
N LYS A 67 3.28 17.88 18.05
CA LYS A 67 4.28 18.66 18.79
C LYS A 67 5.15 19.53 17.89
N TYR A 68 5.14 19.28 16.58
CA TYR A 68 5.91 20.03 15.59
C TYR A 68 4.96 20.95 14.81
N PRO A 69 4.90 22.26 15.13
CA PRO A 69 3.95 23.19 14.50
C PRO A 69 4.26 23.48 13.03
N SER A 70 5.48 23.21 12.59
CA SER A 70 5.86 23.18 11.17
C SER A 70 5.46 21.85 10.55
N LYS A 71 4.94 21.87 9.31
CA LYS A 71 4.58 20.69 8.51
C LYS A 71 5.70 19.63 8.58
N PRO A 72 5.57 18.57 9.39
CA PRO A 72 6.70 17.68 9.64
C PRO A 72 6.97 16.86 8.37
N VAL A 73 8.25 16.61 8.10
CA VAL A 73 8.68 15.77 6.97
C VAL A 73 9.15 14.42 7.51
N LEU A 74 8.43 13.36 7.14
CA LEU A 74 8.76 11.99 7.48
C LEU A 74 9.77 11.44 6.48
N VAL A 75 10.96 11.10 6.97
CA VAL A 75 12.05 10.62 6.13
C VAL A 75 12.23 9.13 6.37
N GLY A 76 12.17 8.34 5.30
CA GLY A 76 12.39 6.90 5.37
C GLY A 76 13.09 6.38 4.13
N HIS A 77 13.50 5.12 4.17
CA HIS A 77 14.23 4.49 3.08
C HIS A 77 13.33 3.51 2.33
N ASN A 78 13.11 3.76 1.03
CA ASN A 78 12.07 3.07 0.24
C ASN A 78 10.65 3.26 0.81
N ILE A 79 10.45 4.38 1.54
CA ILE A 79 9.24 4.68 2.30
C ILE A 79 8.00 4.75 1.41
N LYS A 80 8.15 5.23 0.17
CA LYS A 80 7.06 5.44 -0.78
C LYS A 80 6.41 4.13 -1.22
N ARG A 81 7.17 3.03 -1.22
CA ARG A 81 6.71 1.70 -1.63
C ARG A 81 6.36 0.78 -0.47
N PHE A 82 6.80 1.10 0.73
CA PHE A 82 6.63 0.22 1.89
C PHE A 82 5.93 0.94 3.05
N ASP A 83 6.64 1.76 3.83
CA ASP A 83 6.09 2.28 5.08
C ASP A 83 4.85 3.15 4.87
N CYS A 84 4.81 3.95 3.79
CA CYS A 84 3.61 4.73 3.47
C CYS A 84 2.39 3.84 3.21
N HIS A 85 2.57 2.65 2.61
CA HIS A 85 1.49 1.70 2.40
C HIS A 85 1.02 1.08 3.71
N VAL A 86 1.96 0.59 4.53
CA VAL A 86 1.66 0.01 5.84
C VAL A 86 0.95 1.04 6.74
N LEU A 87 1.48 2.25 6.82
CA LEU A 87 0.90 3.35 7.59
C LEU A 87 -0.51 3.70 7.11
N TYR A 88 -0.71 3.81 5.80
CA TYR A 88 -2.04 4.09 5.23
C TYR A 88 -3.07 3.02 5.61
N HIS A 89 -2.75 1.74 5.40
CA HIS A 89 -3.68 0.65 5.70
C HIS A 89 -4.02 0.59 7.20
N SER A 90 -3.02 0.78 8.07
CA SER A 90 -3.24 0.86 9.52
C SER A 90 -4.13 2.06 9.90
N LEU A 91 -3.88 3.24 9.35
CA LEU A 91 -4.72 4.43 9.60
C LEU A 91 -6.15 4.24 9.12
N LYS A 92 -6.33 3.65 7.93
CA LYS A 92 -7.65 3.39 7.36
C LYS A 92 -8.44 2.39 8.19
N ALA A 93 -7.82 1.29 8.60
CA ALA A 93 -8.43 0.27 9.44
C ALA A 93 -8.89 0.85 10.79
N ASN A 94 -8.17 1.85 11.31
CA ASN A 94 -8.50 2.53 12.55
C ASN A 94 -9.30 3.84 12.36
N GLN A 95 -9.72 4.18 11.13
CA GLN A 95 -10.48 5.40 10.79
C GLN A 95 -9.75 6.73 11.12
N MET A 96 -8.42 6.72 11.24
CA MET A 96 -7.59 7.86 11.63
C MET A 96 -6.93 8.58 10.44
N TRP A 97 -7.24 8.18 9.20
CA TRP A 97 -6.63 8.77 8.00
C TRP A 97 -6.84 10.29 7.92
N ASN A 98 -8.07 10.74 8.16
CA ASN A 98 -8.41 12.16 8.05
C ASN A 98 -7.61 13.00 9.06
N GLU A 99 -7.42 12.48 10.27
CA GLU A 99 -6.65 13.13 11.32
C GLU A 99 -5.18 13.34 10.92
N LEU A 100 -4.50 12.29 10.45
CA LEU A 100 -3.12 12.44 9.96
C LEU A 100 -3.05 13.36 8.73
N SER A 101 -3.97 13.22 7.78
CA SER A 101 -3.97 14.03 6.56
C SER A 101 -4.10 15.53 6.83
N SER A 102 -4.77 15.91 7.93
CA SER A 102 -4.93 17.30 8.35
C SER A 102 -3.61 17.95 8.84
N HIS A 103 -2.65 17.15 9.31
CA HIS A 103 -1.35 17.60 9.79
C HIS A 103 -0.40 18.05 8.66
N LYS A 104 -0.81 17.90 7.39
CA LYS A 104 -0.07 18.36 6.19
C LYS A 104 1.41 17.92 6.20
N CYS A 105 1.67 16.68 6.61
CA CYS A 105 3.03 16.15 6.62
C CYS A 105 3.56 15.91 5.20
N GLY A 106 4.86 16.12 5.04
CA GLY A 106 5.62 15.75 3.85
C GLY A 106 6.34 14.42 4.08
N PHE A 107 6.83 13.82 3.00
CA PHE A 107 7.60 12.59 3.04
C PHE A 107 8.81 12.69 2.11
N ILE A 108 9.92 12.04 2.48
CA ILE A 108 11.09 11.89 1.61
C ILE A 108 11.44 10.41 1.53
N ASP A 109 11.52 9.90 0.29
CA ASP A 109 12.08 8.58 0.01
C ASP A 109 13.58 8.70 -0.26
N THR A 110 14.37 8.30 0.74
CA THR A 110 15.83 8.41 0.67
C THR A 110 16.45 7.45 -0.36
N MET A 111 15.76 6.38 -0.78
CA MET A 111 16.27 5.52 -1.85
C MET A 111 16.23 6.26 -3.20
N GLU A 112 15.14 6.98 -3.50
CA GLU A 112 15.05 7.83 -4.70
C GLU A 112 16.06 8.99 -4.64
N LEU A 113 16.22 9.59 -3.45
CA LEU A 113 17.23 10.61 -3.18
C LEU A 113 18.64 10.11 -3.52
N PHE A 114 19.07 9.01 -2.91
CA PHE A 114 20.42 8.44 -3.10
C PHE A 114 20.68 8.04 -4.55
N LYS A 115 19.70 7.46 -5.25
CA LYS A 115 19.81 7.14 -6.69
C LYS A 115 20.09 8.37 -7.54
N LYS A 116 19.53 9.52 -7.18
CA LYS A 116 19.69 10.76 -7.95
C LYS A 116 20.99 11.48 -7.65
N ILE A 117 21.40 11.53 -6.38
CA ILE A 117 22.61 12.28 -5.98
C ILE A 117 23.91 11.47 -6.11
N MET A 118 23.82 10.14 -6.05
CA MET A 118 24.95 9.22 -6.16
C MET A 118 24.58 8.06 -7.10
N PRO A 119 24.44 8.33 -8.41
CA PRO A 119 24.14 7.29 -9.39
C PRO A 119 25.32 6.29 -9.52
N GLY A 120 25.00 5.04 -9.88
CA GLY A 120 26.02 4.03 -10.21
C GLY A 120 26.43 3.08 -9.08
N LEU A 121 25.74 3.10 -7.93
CA LEU A 121 25.96 2.09 -6.88
C LEU A 121 25.35 0.73 -7.28
N PRO A 122 25.98 -0.39 -6.87
CA PRO A 122 25.50 -1.74 -7.21
C PRO A 122 24.14 -2.05 -6.57
N SER A 123 23.86 -1.45 -5.42
CA SER A 123 22.59 -1.52 -4.71
C SER A 123 22.35 -0.22 -3.96
N TYR A 124 21.08 0.09 -3.76
CA TYR A 124 20.63 1.22 -2.96
C TYR A 124 19.86 0.75 -1.72
N SER A 125 20.02 -0.51 -1.29
CA SER A 125 19.50 -0.93 0.01
C SER A 125 20.22 -0.17 1.13
N GLN A 126 19.51 0.14 2.21
CA GLN A 126 20.07 0.91 3.32
C GLN A 126 21.33 0.25 3.90
N THR A 127 21.35 -1.07 4.05
CA THR A 127 22.50 -1.83 4.55
C THR A 127 23.75 -1.62 3.71
N ILE A 128 23.61 -1.67 2.38
CA ILE A 128 24.73 -1.45 1.45
C ILE A 128 25.15 0.03 1.49
N LEU A 129 24.20 0.96 1.51
CA LEU A 129 24.52 2.39 1.62
C LEU A 129 25.29 2.71 2.92
N VAL A 130 24.89 2.13 4.05
CA VAL A 130 25.59 2.31 5.33
C VAL A 130 27.00 1.70 5.27
N SER A 131 27.14 0.50 4.68
CA SER A 131 28.43 -0.16 4.54
C SER A 131 29.39 0.64 3.65
N GLU A 132 28.96 0.97 2.44
CA GLU A 132 29.77 1.68 1.44
C GLU A 132 30.09 3.12 1.85
N LEU A 133 29.13 3.84 2.44
CA LEU A 133 29.27 5.28 2.69
C LEU A 133 29.78 5.62 4.09
N LEU A 134 29.57 4.73 5.07
CA LEU A 134 29.98 4.94 6.47
C LEU A 134 31.00 3.91 6.96
N GLY A 135 31.34 2.89 6.17
CA GLY A 135 32.27 1.82 6.55
C GLY A 135 31.77 0.96 7.71
N LYS A 136 30.45 0.82 7.86
CA LYS A 136 29.82 0.17 9.02
C LYS A 136 28.72 -0.80 8.60
N ASN A 137 28.52 -1.83 9.41
CA ASN A 137 27.34 -2.69 9.33
C ASN A 137 26.47 -2.45 10.56
N TYR A 138 25.18 -2.78 10.48
CA TYR A 138 24.25 -2.65 11.60
C TYR A 138 23.17 -3.75 11.53
N CYS A 139 22.44 -3.93 12.64
CA CYS A 139 21.33 -4.87 12.72
C CYS A 139 20.12 -4.30 11.98
N ALA A 140 19.98 -4.63 10.69
CA ALA A 140 18.79 -4.31 9.91
C ALA A 140 17.59 -5.12 10.42
N HIS A 141 16.37 -4.62 10.15
CA HIS A 141 15.09 -5.20 10.61
C HIS A 141 14.71 -4.85 12.05
N ASN A 142 15.42 -3.90 12.67
CA ASN A 142 14.97 -3.21 13.86
C ASN A 142 14.70 -1.73 13.51
N ALA A 143 13.45 -1.28 13.67
CA ALA A 143 13.05 0.07 13.24
C ALA A 143 13.88 1.20 13.88
N VAL A 144 14.33 1.04 15.13
CA VAL A 144 15.15 2.04 15.83
C VAL A 144 16.57 2.07 15.24
N ASP A 145 17.18 0.92 15.01
CA ASP A 145 18.51 0.84 14.42
C ASP A 145 18.52 1.27 12.95
N ASP A 146 17.50 0.88 12.18
CA ASP A 146 17.27 1.37 10.81
C ASP A 146 17.13 2.90 10.79
N THR A 147 16.34 3.49 11.69
CA THR A 147 16.18 4.94 11.77
C THR A 147 17.49 5.64 12.15
N ARG A 148 18.24 5.09 13.11
CA ARG A 148 19.53 5.65 13.56
C ARG A 148 20.59 5.56 12.46
N ALA A 149 20.64 4.47 11.72
CA ALA A 149 21.55 4.29 10.59
C ALA A 149 21.21 5.26 9.44
N LEU A 150 19.92 5.42 9.14
CA LEU A 150 19.45 6.39 8.15
C LEU A 150 19.79 7.83 8.55
N PHE A 151 19.57 8.21 9.81
CA PHE A 151 19.95 9.53 10.31
C PHE A 151 21.45 9.81 10.16
N LYS A 152 22.30 8.83 10.45
CA LYS A 152 23.76 8.94 10.25
C LYS A 152 24.12 9.12 8.77
N LEU A 153 23.46 8.39 7.86
CA LEU A 153 23.68 8.56 6.41
C LEU A 153 23.36 9.99 5.96
N LEU A 154 22.21 10.51 6.37
CA LEU A 154 21.73 11.84 5.99
C LEU A 154 22.56 12.98 6.58
N THR A 155 23.13 12.80 7.78
CA THR A 155 23.96 13.83 8.42
C THR A 155 25.41 13.80 7.95
N THR A 156 25.92 12.63 7.54
CA THR A 156 27.31 12.50 7.06
C THR A 156 27.47 13.02 5.64
N LYS A 157 26.43 12.89 4.80
CA LYS A 157 26.43 13.44 3.44
C LYS A 157 25.69 14.76 3.50
N ALA A 158 26.34 15.89 3.21
CA ALA A 158 25.69 17.19 3.15
C ALA A 158 24.68 17.24 1.99
N LEU A 159 23.46 16.75 2.25
CA LEU A 159 22.42 16.62 1.24
C LEU A 159 21.77 17.98 1.01
N ASN A 160 22.12 18.60 -0.11
CA ASN A 160 21.49 19.84 -0.54
C ASN A 160 20.13 19.56 -1.22
N ASN A 161 19.18 20.49 -1.09
CA ASN A 161 17.91 20.49 -1.81
C ASN A 161 16.96 19.32 -1.47
N LEU A 162 16.92 18.88 -0.21
CA LEU A 162 15.95 17.89 0.29
C LEU A 162 14.50 18.28 -0.02
N ASP A 163 14.17 19.57 -0.02
CA ASP A 163 12.83 20.09 -0.33
C ASP A 163 12.31 19.65 -1.71
N SER A 164 13.21 19.48 -2.68
CA SER A 164 12.84 19.02 -4.04
C SER A 164 12.43 17.55 -4.11
N PHE A 165 12.67 16.78 -3.05
CA PHE A 165 12.30 15.37 -2.91
C PHE A 165 11.09 15.16 -1.98
N VAL A 166 10.58 16.23 -1.38
CA VAL A 166 9.40 16.14 -0.51
C VAL A 166 8.18 15.85 -1.37
N PHE A 167 7.50 14.75 -1.09
CA PHE A 167 6.18 14.45 -1.63
C PHE A 167 5.13 14.55 -0.54
N HIS A 168 3.91 14.94 -0.91
CA HIS A 168 2.81 15.14 0.02
C HIS A 168 2.21 13.79 0.49
N VAL A 169 1.64 13.75 1.70
CA VAL A 169 0.93 12.57 2.25
C VAL A 169 -0.14 11.99 1.32
N SER A 170 -0.71 12.82 0.45
CA SER A 170 -1.70 12.37 -0.55
C SER A 170 -1.08 11.55 -1.68
N HIS A 171 0.22 11.65 -1.95
CA HIS A 171 0.84 10.97 -3.11
C HIS A 171 0.88 9.44 -2.96
N PRO A 172 1.32 8.85 -1.84
CA PRO A 172 1.18 7.42 -1.60
C PRO A 172 -0.29 6.99 -1.56
N TYR A 173 -1.16 7.80 -0.93
CA TYR A 173 -2.60 7.55 -0.88
C TYR A 173 -3.19 7.41 -2.29
N ASP A 174 -2.92 8.38 -3.16
CA ASP A 174 -3.39 8.37 -4.54
C ASP A 174 -2.87 7.13 -5.27
N CYS A 175 -1.61 6.74 -5.04
CA CYS A 175 -1.03 5.54 -5.64
C CYS A 175 -1.67 4.23 -5.11
N ILE A 176 -1.95 4.14 -3.81
CA ILE A 176 -2.55 2.96 -3.17
C ILE A 176 -4.01 2.82 -3.60
N VAL A 177 -4.79 3.90 -3.49
CA VAL A 177 -6.17 3.95 -3.96
C VAL A 177 -6.22 3.66 -5.46
N GLN A 178 -5.25 4.16 -6.24
CA GLN A 178 -5.17 3.81 -7.66
C GLN A 178 -4.91 2.33 -7.90
N GLN A 179 -4.07 1.67 -7.08
CA GLN A 179 -3.81 0.24 -7.19
C GLN A 179 -5.03 -0.61 -6.78
N ASP A 180 -5.69 -0.26 -5.68
CA ASP A 180 -6.92 -0.96 -5.25
C ASP A 180 -8.05 -0.75 -6.25
N ASN A 181 -8.18 0.46 -6.80
CA ASN A 181 -9.13 0.75 -7.86
C ASN A 181 -8.76 -0.05 -9.11
N LEU A 182 -7.49 -0.10 -9.54
CA LEU A 182 -7.03 -0.91 -10.68
C LEU A 182 -7.41 -2.39 -10.55
N LYS A 183 -7.28 -2.99 -9.34
CA LYS A 183 -7.71 -4.37 -9.10
C LYS A 183 -9.20 -4.58 -9.38
N SER A 184 -10.04 -3.60 -9.03
CA SER A 184 -11.48 -3.67 -9.31
C SER A 184 -11.82 -3.69 -10.81
N TYR A 185 -10.88 -3.35 -11.71
CA TYR A 185 -11.06 -3.39 -13.16
C TYR A 185 -10.36 -4.58 -13.83
N ASN A 186 -9.77 -5.52 -13.09
CA ASN A 186 -8.96 -6.59 -13.67
C ASN A 186 -9.71 -7.38 -14.75
N GLU A 187 -10.98 -7.74 -14.49
CA GLU A 187 -11.82 -8.46 -15.45
C GLU A 187 -12.15 -7.61 -16.68
N ALA A 188 -12.48 -6.33 -16.48
CA ALA A 188 -12.76 -5.38 -17.58
C ALA A 188 -11.51 -5.11 -18.45
N ILE A 189 -10.32 -5.14 -17.85
CA ILE A 189 -9.04 -5.03 -18.57
C ILE A 189 -8.77 -6.32 -19.35
N ALA A 190 -8.96 -7.48 -18.72
CA ALA A 190 -8.74 -8.79 -19.33
C ALA A 190 -9.68 -9.02 -20.53
N SER A 191 -10.94 -8.59 -20.42
CA SER A 191 -11.94 -8.65 -21.50
C SER A 191 -11.72 -7.59 -22.60
N LYS A 192 -10.73 -6.70 -22.44
CA LYS A 192 -10.46 -5.56 -23.33
C LYS A 192 -11.63 -4.57 -23.45
N ALA A 193 -12.57 -4.59 -22.50
CA ALA A 193 -13.64 -3.60 -22.40
C ALA A 193 -13.10 -2.21 -22.07
N ILE A 194 -12.06 -2.14 -21.22
CA ILE A 194 -11.40 -0.90 -20.82
C ILE A 194 -9.88 -1.01 -20.85
N THR A 195 -9.20 0.06 -21.29
CA THR A 195 -7.74 0.09 -21.30
C THR A 195 -7.18 0.46 -19.93
N ARG A 196 -5.97 -0.02 -19.61
CA ARG A 196 -5.25 0.35 -18.38
C ARG A 196 -5.07 1.87 -18.22
N ALA A 197 -4.86 2.60 -19.33
CA ALA A 197 -4.75 4.06 -19.30
C ALA A 197 -6.07 4.74 -18.92
N THR A 198 -7.21 4.25 -19.43
CA THR A 198 -8.54 4.72 -19.03
C THR A 198 -8.83 4.42 -17.56
N VAL A 199 -8.50 3.21 -17.10
CA VAL A 199 -8.64 2.84 -15.68
C VAL A 199 -7.79 3.72 -14.78
N LEU A 200 -6.56 4.05 -15.19
CA LEU A 200 -5.70 4.94 -14.40
C LEU A 200 -6.32 6.34 -14.25
N LYS A 201 -6.99 6.87 -15.30
CA LYS A 201 -7.74 8.12 -15.21
C LYS A 201 -8.93 8.01 -14.27
N ALA A 202 -9.74 6.95 -14.40
CA ALA A 202 -10.87 6.68 -13.49
C ALA A 202 -10.40 6.56 -12.04
N SER A 203 -9.30 5.85 -11.82
CA SER A 203 -8.71 5.62 -10.50
C SER A 203 -8.18 6.91 -9.87
N LYS A 204 -7.56 7.80 -10.66
CA LYS A 204 -7.16 9.16 -10.22
C LYS A 204 -8.34 10.03 -9.83
N SER A 205 -9.53 9.75 -10.37
CA SER A 205 -10.80 10.39 -9.98
C SER A 205 -11.55 9.59 -8.91
N ASN A 206 -10.89 8.64 -8.25
CA ASN A 206 -11.45 7.78 -7.21
C ASN A 206 -12.70 6.98 -7.67
N LEU A 207 -12.79 6.64 -8.95
CA LEU A 207 -13.87 5.82 -9.51
C LEU A 207 -13.48 4.34 -9.52
N LYS A 208 -14.25 3.52 -8.78
CA LYS A 208 -14.21 2.06 -8.80
C LYS A 208 -15.21 1.49 -9.82
N LEU A 209 -15.04 0.23 -10.21
CA LEU A 209 -16.01 -0.47 -11.06
C LEU A 209 -17.44 -0.40 -10.47
N SER A 210 -17.58 -0.49 -9.15
CA SER A 210 -18.89 -0.37 -8.46
C SER A 210 -19.56 0.99 -8.66
N HIS A 211 -18.79 2.09 -8.78
CA HIS A 211 -19.36 3.41 -9.07
C HIS A 211 -19.89 3.49 -10.50
N LEU A 212 -19.24 2.80 -11.44
CA LEU A 212 -19.72 2.70 -12.83
C LEU A 212 -20.99 1.84 -12.89
N ASN A 213 -21.02 0.68 -12.23
CA ASN A 213 -22.23 -0.15 -12.11
C ASN A 213 -23.40 0.67 -11.55
N LEU A 214 -23.18 1.39 -10.45
CA LEU A 214 -24.22 2.23 -9.84
C LEU A 214 -24.71 3.34 -10.79
N SER A 215 -23.83 3.91 -11.63
CA SER A 215 -24.23 4.90 -12.62
C SER A 215 -25.10 4.30 -13.74
N VAL A 216 -24.80 3.06 -14.13
CA VAL A 216 -25.57 2.29 -15.11
C VAL A 216 -26.93 1.87 -14.53
N GLU A 217 -26.98 1.38 -13.29
CA GLU A 217 -28.23 1.05 -12.60
C GLU A 217 -29.17 2.24 -12.50
N ARG A 218 -28.63 3.45 -12.26
CA ARG A 218 -29.43 4.66 -12.06
C ARG A 218 -29.94 5.26 -13.35
N MET A 219 -29.12 5.31 -14.39
CA MET A 219 -29.40 6.10 -15.61
C MET A 219 -28.89 5.45 -16.90
N GLY A 220 -28.58 4.16 -16.86
CA GLY A 220 -28.08 3.41 -18.01
C GLY A 220 -26.82 4.01 -18.64
N LEU A 221 -26.76 3.97 -19.96
CA LEU A 221 -25.65 4.48 -20.75
C LEU A 221 -25.41 5.98 -20.53
N GLU A 222 -26.48 6.76 -20.38
CA GLU A 222 -26.36 8.21 -20.15
C GLU A 222 -25.77 8.53 -18.77
N GLY A 223 -26.09 7.72 -17.74
CA GLY A 223 -25.46 7.82 -16.42
C GLY A 223 -23.95 7.59 -16.47
N LEU A 224 -23.55 6.52 -17.15
CA LEU A 224 -22.15 6.18 -17.34
C LEU A 224 -21.39 7.27 -18.12
N LYS A 225 -21.99 7.77 -19.20
CA LYS A 225 -21.44 8.87 -20.01
C LYS A 225 -21.28 10.14 -19.21
N ALA A 226 -22.29 10.53 -18.44
CA ALA A 226 -22.24 11.71 -17.59
C ALA A 226 -21.11 11.61 -16.56
N LEU A 227 -21.00 10.46 -15.89
CA LEU A 227 -19.96 10.21 -14.89
C LEU A 227 -18.55 10.26 -15.47
N LEU A 228 -18.31 9.61 -16.61
CA LEU A 228 -16.97 9.50 -17.22
C LEU A 228 -16.54 10.76 -17.97
N SER A 229 -17.51 11.53 -18.47
CA SER A 229 -17.27 12.73 -19.27
C SER A 229 -17.25 14.03 -18.45
N GLU A 230 -17.57 13.96 -17.15
CA GLU A 230 -17.61 15.11 -16.24
C GLU A 230 -16.30 15.93 -16.31
N LYS A 231 -16.39 17.25 -16.13
CA LYS A 231 -15.21 18.10 -16.08
C LYS A 231 -14.63 18.12 -14.67
N THR A 232 -13.32 17.91 -14.57
CA THR A 232 -12.56 18.20 -13.35
C THR A 232 -12.54 19.70 -13.09
N ASP A 233 -12.17 20.13 -11.87
CA ASP A 233 -12.00 21.54 -11.50
C ASP A 233 -11.02 22.30 -12.42
N ARG A 234 -10.16 21.56 -13.13
CA ARG A 234 -9.21 22.09 -14.12
C ARG A 234 -9.76 22.13 -15.55
N GLY A 235 -11.04 21.87 -15.76
CA GLY A 235 -11.70 21.86 -17.08
C GLY A 235 -11.40 20.64 -17.98
N ASN A 236 -10.53 19.73 -17.53
CA ASN A 236 -10.23 18.49 -18.25
C ASN A 236 -11.34 17.45 -18.08
N VAL A 237 -11.54 16.60 -19.08
CA VAL A 237 -12.46 15.45 -18.98
C VAL A 237 -11.97 14.49 -17.90
N ARG A 238 -12.86 14.09 -16.99
CA ARG A 238 -12.56 13.25 -15.82
C ARG A 238 -11.92 11.93 -16.22
N VAL A 239 -12.54 11.18 -17.13
CA VAL A 239 -12.00 9.89 -17.61
C VAL A 239 -11.89 9.86 -19.12
N THR A 240 -13.03 9.95 -19.81
CA THR A 240 -13.12 9.88 -21.27
C THR A 240 -14.47 10.44 -21.73
N ASN A 241 -14.48 11.12 -22.87
CA ASN A 241 -15.69 11.54 -23.58
C ASN A 241 -15.86 10.74 -24.89
N CYS A 242 -15.00 9.75 -25.16
CA CYS A 242 -15.07 8.94 -26.36
C CYS A 242 -16.21 7.93 -26.24
N MET A 243 -17.29 8.15 -27.02
CA MET A 243 -18.49 7.30 -26.98
C MET A 243 -18.20 5.83 -27.28
N LYS A 244 -17.26 5.54 -28.19
CA LYS A 244 -16.85 4.16 -28.50
C LYS A 244 -16.25 3.46 -27.28
N VAL A 245 -15.54 4.19 -26.41
CA VAL A 245 -14.99 3.64 -25.18
C VAL A 245 -16.09 3.47 -24.13
N ILE A 246 -16.99 4.45 -24.02
CA ILE A 246 -18.12 4.42 -23.06
C ILE A 246 -19.05 3.24 -23.37
N GLN A 247 -19.41 3.03 -24.64
CA GLN A 247 -20.24 1.91 -25.07
C GLN A 247 -19.61 0.56 -24.72
N LYS A 248 -18.32 0.36 -25.02
CA LYS A 248 -17.62 -0.88 -24.66
C LYS A 248 -17.61 -1.16 -23.16
N ILE A 249 -17.51 -0.11 -22.34
CA ILE A 249 -17.59 -0.25 -20.89
C ILE A 249 -19.04 -0.61 -20.51
N PHE A 250 -20.04 0.06 -21.08
CA PHE A 250 -21.45 -0.24 -20.83
C PHE A 250 -21.79 -1.69 -21.15
N ASP A 251 -21.46 -2.17 -22.35
CA ASP A 251 -21.73 -3.54 -22.80
C ASP A 251 -21.10 -4.59 -21.87
N PHE A 252 -19.93 -4.29 -21.29
CA PHE A 252 -19.29 -5.15 -20.30
C PHE A 252 -20.03 -5.16 -18.95
N LEU A 253 -20.57 -4.03 -18.51
CA LEU A 253 -21.30 -3.92 -17.24
C LEU A 253 -22.74 -4.45 -17.35
N THR A 254 -23.27 -4.54 -18.56
CA THR A 254 -24.58 -5.12 -18.86
C THR A 254 -24.43 -6.28 -19.86
N PRO A 255 -23.83 -7.42 -19.47
CA PRO A 255 -23.87 -8.59 -20.32
C PRO A 255 -25.34 -8.96 -20.57
N GLU A 256 -25.75 -9.03 -21.84
CA GLU A 256 -27.08 -9.55 -22.18
C GLU A 256 -27.26 -10.93 -21.51
N SER A 257 -28.38 -11.09 -20.81
CA SER A 257 -28.77 -12.32 -20.10
C SER A 257 -29.18 -13.42 -21.06
#